data_AF-A0A090MDI4-F1
#
_entry.id   AF-A0A090MDI4-F1
#
_cell.length_a   1.000
_cell.length_b   1.000
_cell.length_c   1.000
_cell.angle_alpha   90.00
_cell.angle_beta   90.00
_cell.angle_gamma   90.00
#
_symmetry.space_group_name_H-M   'P 1'
#
loop_
_entity.id
_entity.type
_entity.pdbx_description
1 polymer ?
#
loop_
_entity_poly.entity_id
_entity_poly.type
_entity_poly.pdbx_seq_one_letter_code
_entity_poly.pdbx_strand_id
1 'polypeptide(L)'
;MPVTPPAKYWRQRYDLFEEWENGIFADFEAWYSTTPVLVARHQAVECIRKRKWQNAKPKRVVVLDAFCGVGGNTIAFAKAGFFVIACDIDSEKIKMAKCNSTVAKVDHRIEFICCDYLEMSSSARIDYIFLSPPWGGPSYTTMPRYTLSKVEICGVFGTELISRSLLTTKDVICFLPQTSDLDDISERCKSIFKTELHYVSTAQRIKAVTLYFAQQTLIR
;
A
#
# COMPACT_ATOMS: atom_id res chain seq x y z
N MET A 1 -25.58 0.94 10.84
CA MET A 1 -24.90 0.36 12.02
C MET A 1 -23.52 -0.09 11.57
N PRO A 2 -22.43 0.16 12.32
CA PRO A 2 -21.13 -0.40 11.95
C PRO A 2 -21.29 -1.93 11.88
N VAL A 3 -20.92 -2.50 10.75
CA VAL A 3 -21.03 -3.95 10.50
C VAL A 3 -20.12 -4.64 11.50
N THR A 4 -20.67 -5.52 12.34
CA THR A 4 -19.87 -6.30 13.29
C THR A 4 -18.86 -7.13 12.49
N PRO A 5 -17.55 -6.92 12.66
CA PRO A 5 -16.56 -7.65 11.89
C PRO A 5 -16.56 -9.14 12.28
N PRO A 6 -16.14 -10.03 11.36
CA PRO A 6 -15.91 -11.42 11.72
C PRO A 6 -14.96 -11.51 12.92
N ALA A 7 -15.27 -12.37 13.89
CA ALA A 7 -14.56 -12.43 15.17
C ALA A 7 -13.03 -12.53 15.04
N LYS A 8 -12.55 -13.18 13.96
CA LYS A 8 -11.13 -13.25 13.59
C LYS A 8 -10.49 -11.87 13.41
N TYR A 9 -11.13 -10.96 12.69
CA TYR A 9 -10.60 -9.61 12.43
C TYR A 9 -10.75 -8.70 13.64
N TRP A 10 -11.86 -8.82 14.38
CA TRP A 10 -12.06 -8.09 15.63
C TRP A 10 -10.95 -8.31 16.66
N ARG A 11 -10.51 -9.56 16.81
CA ARG A 11 -9.40 -9.93 17.70
C ARG A 11 -8.07 -9.31 17.29
N GLN A 12 -7.91 -8.97 16.01
CA GLN A 12 -6.70 -8.35 15.43
C GLN A 12 -6.85 -6.82 15.30
N ARG A 13 -7.91 -6.19 15.83
CA ARG A 13 -8.18 -4.77 15.59
C ARG A 13 -7.01 -3.84 15.94
N TYR A 14 -6.26 -4.13 17.01
CA TYR A 14 -5.08 -3.34 17.39
C TYR A 14 -3.86 -3.60 16.51
N ASP A 15 -3.78 -4.76 15.86
CA ASP A 15 -2.76 -5.05 14.86
C ASP A 15 -3.05 -4.30 13.55
N LEU A 16 -4.33 -4.03 13.26
CA LEU A 16 -4.80 -3.34 12.05
C LEU A 16 -4.88 -1.82 12.22
N PHE A 17 -5.27 -1.36 13.40
CA PHE A 17 -5.54 0.05 13.70
C PHE A 17 -4.94 0.42 15.06
N GLU A 18 -3.86 1.21 15.03
CA GLU A 18 -3.14 1.61 16.25
C GLU A 18 -4.02 2.43 17.20
N GLU A 19 -4.83 3.34 16.64
CA GLU A 19 -5.64 4.30 17.39
C GLU A 19 -7.10 3.83 17.52
N TRP A 20 -7.35 2.51 17.53
CA TRP A 20 -8.72 1.96 17.48
C TRP A 20 -9.67 2.58 18.52
N GLU A 21 -9.23 2.73 19.77
CA GLU A 21 -10.02 3.32 20.86
C GLU A 21 -10.28 4.82 20.69
N ASN A 22 -9.51 5.50 19.83
CA ASN A 22 -9.59 6.94 19.62
C ASN A 22 -10.50 7.31 18.44
N GLY A 23 -11.35 6.39 17.98
CA GLY A 23 -12.41 6.67 17.00
C GLY A 23 -12.03 6.40 15.56
N ILE A 24 -11.29 5.31 15.29
CA ILE A 24 -11.02 4.85 13.92
C ILE A 24 -12.32 4.42 13.23
N PHE A 25 -12.51 4.89 12.00
CA PHE A 25 -13.58 4.46 11.10
C PHE A 25 -13.06 3.37 10.17
N ALA A 26 -13.75 2.23 10.18
CA ALA A 26 -13.48 1.08 9.32
C ALA A 26 -14.80 0.46 8.88
N ASP A 27 -14.94 0.23 7.57
CA ASP A 27 -16.05 -0.52 7.02
C ASP A 27 -15.75 -2.03 6.97
N PHE A 28 -16.66 -2.82 6.41
CA PHE A 28 -16.48 -4.27 6.36
C PHE A 28 -15.22 -4.69 5.60
N GLU A 29 -14.92 -4.01 4.50
CA GLU A 29 -13.74 -4.30 3.67
C GLU A 29 -12.44 -4.00 4.38
N ALA A 30 -12.38 -2.89 5.11
CA ALA A 30 -11.19 -2.47 5.85
C ALA A 30 -10.62 -3.57 6.76
N TRP A 31 -11.46 -4.46 7.29
CA TRP A 31 -11.01 -5.56 8.16
C TRP A 31 -10.10 -6.57 7.47
N TYR A 32 -10.26 -6.79 6.16
CA TYR A 32 -9.43 -7.73 5.41
C TYR A 32 -8.47 -7.07 4.43
N SER A 33 -8.69 -5.81 4.06
CA SER A 33 -7.82 -5.06 3.15
C SER A 33 -6.76 -4.21 3.86
N THR A 34 -6.99 -3.81 5.11
CA THR A 34 -6.03 -2.95 5.83
C THR A 34 -4.73 -3.69 6.11
N THR A 35 -3.62 -3.09 5.69
CA THR A 35 -2.27 -3.56 6.03
C THR A 35 -2.05 -3.45 7.55
N PRO A 36 -1.60 -4.52 8.23
CA PRO A 36 -1.26 -4.44 9.64
C PRO A 36 -0.25 -3.31 9.94
N VAL A 37 -0.45 -2.62 11.05
CA VAL A 37 0.29 -1.40 11.44
C VAL A 37 1.80 -1.59 11.38
N LEU A 38 2.30 -2.73 11.88
CA LEU A 38 3.74 -3.01 11.89
C LEU A 38 4.30 -3.19 10.48
N VAL A 39 3.52 -3.79 9.57
CA VAL A 39 3.91 -3.95 8.16
C VAL A 39 3.94 -2.60 7.47
N ALA A 40 2.89 -1.80 7.62
CA ALA A 40 2.78 -0.46 7.03
C ALA A 40 3.93 0.47 7.51
N ARG A 41 4.26 0.42 8.81
CA ARG A 41 5.39 1.16 9.38
C ARG A 41 6.73 0.71 8.81
N HIS A 42 6.94 -0.60 8.72
CA HIS A 42 8.17 -1.16 8.16
C HIS A 42 8.37 -0.73 6.72
N GLN A 43 7.33 -0.78 5.89
CA GLN A 43 7.36 -0.30 4.50
C GLN A 43 7.77 1.18 4.42
N ALA A 44 7.23 2.05 5.28
CA ALA A 44 7.61 3.45 5.34
C ALA A 44 9.09 3.65 5.79
N VAL A 45 9.57 2.84 6.73
CA VAL A 45 10.98 2.87 7.19
C VAL A 45 11.94 2.45 6.07
N GLU A 46 11.60 1.44 5.28
CA GLU A 46 12.44 1.01 4.15
C GLU A 46 12.61 2.13 3.11
N CYS A 47 11.57 2.93 2.85
CA CYS A 47 11.67 4.14 2.02
C CYS A 47 12.70 5.14 2.58
N ILE A 48 12.67 5.40 3.89
CA ILE A 48 13.63 6.29 4.56
C ILE A 48 15.05 5.74 4.42
N ARG A 49 15.26 4.44 4.68
CA ARG A 49 16.56 3.79 4.65
C ARG A 49 17.21 3.92 3.27
N LYS A 50 16.43 3.68 2.22
CA LYS A 50 16.85 3.85 0.82
C LYS A 50 17.24 5.30 0.52
N ARG A 51 16.45 6.28 0.98
CA ARG A 51 16.75 7.71 0.75
C ARG A 51 18.04 8.15 1.43
N LYS A 52 18.28 7.74 2.68
CA LYS A 52 19.52 8.08 3.41
C LYS A 52 20.75 7.62 2.65
N TRP A 53 20.68 6.45 2.01
CA TRP A 53 21.77 5.90 1.21
C TRP A 53 22.08 6.74 -0.05
N GLN A 54 21.10 7.45 -0.60
CA GLN A 54 21.26 8.26 -1.81
C GLN A 54 21.87 9.67 -1.58
N ASN A 55 22.25 10.01 -0.33
CA ASN A 55 22.83 11.31 0.06
C ASN A 55 22.05 12.54 -0.46
N ALA A 56 20.73 12.40 -0.58
CA ALA A 56 19.88 13.39 -1.23
C ALA A 56 19.64 14.62 -0.34
N LYS A 57 19.66 15.82 -0.95
CA LYS A 57 19.36 17.11 -0.29
C LYS A 57 18.04 17.06 0.50
N PRO A 58 17.89 17.89 1.56
CA PRO A 58 16.64 18.04 2.29
C PRO A 58 15.59 18.70 1.38
N LYS A 59 14.79 17.85 0.73
CA LYS A 59 13.57 18.23 0.04
C LYS A 59 12.40 17.46 0.64
N ARG A 60 11.19 18.02 0.52
CA ARG A 60 9.94 17.28 0.76
C ARG A 60 9.92 16.06 -0.16
N VAL A 61 9.61 14.90 0.39
CA VAL A 61 9.51 13.65 -0.35
C VAL A 61 8.03 13.28 -0.43
N VAL A 62 7.57 13.02 -1.65
CA VAL A 62 6.16 12.74 -1.93
C VAL A 62 5.97 11.25 -2.16
N VAL A 63 5.09 10.64 -1.38
CA VAL A 63 4.59 9.28 -1.58
C VAL A 63 3.19 9.37 -2.14
N LEU A 64 2.93 8.72 -3.26
CA LEU A 64 1.57 8.47 -3.73
C LEU A 64 1.11 7.12 -3.21
N ASP A 65 0.09 7.11 -2.36
CA ASP A 65 -0.67 5.91 -2.00
C ASP A 65 -1.84 5.79 -2.99
N ALA A 66 -1.71 4.89 -3.97
CA ALA A 66 -2.60 4.81 -5.13
C ALA A 66 -3.95 4.14 -4.84
N PHE A 67 -4.05 3.40 -3.72
CA PHE A 67 -5.22 2.63 -3.31
C PHE A 67 -5.34 2.71 -1.79
N CYS A 68 -5.56 3.93 -1.28
CA CYS A 68 -5.33 4.21 0.13
C CYS A 68 -6.32 3.53 1.09
N GLY A 69 -7.48 3.10 0.59
CA GLY A 69 -8.56 2.54 1.40
C GLY A 69 -8.89 3.45 2.57
N VAL A 70 -8.97 2.89 3.78
CA VAL A 70 -9.21 3.65 5.01
C VAL A 70 -7.95 4.33 5.59
N GLY A 71 -6.84 4.34 4.85
CA GLY A 71 -5.65 5.14 5.14
C GLY A 71 -4.56 4.48 5.98
N GLY A 72 -4.54 3.15 6.13
CA GLY A 72 -3.55 2.45 6.96
C GLY A 72 -2.09 2.76 6.56
N ASN A 73 -1.73 2.56 5.29
CA ASN A 73 -0.39 2.86 4.78
C ASN A 73 -0.14 4.36 4.65
N THR A 74 -1.13 5.12 4.15
CA THR A 74 -1.12 6.59 4.13
C THR A 74 -0.70 7.19 5.48
N ILE A 75 -1.32 6.76 6.58
CA ILE A 75 -0.99 7.23 7.93
C ILE A 75 0.44 6.84 8.32
N ALA A 76 0.87 5.61 8.01
CA ALA A 76 2.23 5.16 8.30
C ALA A 76 3.29 6.00 7.56
N PHE A 77 3.10 6.30 6.28
CA PHE A 77 3.97 7.18 5.50
C PHE A 77 3.96 8.61 6.06
N ALA A 78 2.79 9.15 6.41
CA ALA A 78 2.69 10.49 6.98
C ALA A 78 3.39 10.59 8.35
N LYS A 79 3.22 9.60 9.24
CA LYS A 79 3.94 9.48 10.53
C LYS A 79 5.46 9.37 10.33
N ALA A 80 5.90 8.73 9.25
CA ALA A 80 7.31 8.63 8.87
C ALA A 80 7.90 9.94 8.29
N GLY A 81 7.08 10.98 8.13
CA GLY A 81 7.50 12.33 7.75
C GLY A 81 7.37 12.63 6.25
N PHE A 82 6.82 11.73 5.45
CA PHE A 82 6.51 11.97 4.05
C PHE A 82 5.33 12.94 3.89
N PHE A 83 5.27 13.61 2.75
CA PHE A 83 4.01 14.19 2.26
C PHE A 83 3.32 13.11 1.43
N VAL A 84 2.04 12.85 1.68
CA VAL A 84 1.32 11.75 1.04
C VAL A 84 0.23 12.32 0.15
N ILE A 85 0.19 11.87 -1.09
CA ILE A 85 -1.01 11.99 -1.93
C ILE A 85 -1.72 10.66 -1.81
N ALA A 86 -2.93 10.64 -1.26
CA ALA A 86 -3.73 9.44 -1.04
C ALA A 86 -4.91 9.43 -2.03
N CYS A 87 -4.90 8.48 -2.97
CA CYS A 87 -5.98 8.27 -3.93
C CYS A 87 -6.74 6.99 -3.60
N ASP A 88 -8.06 7.06 -3.76
CA ASP A 88 -8.95 5.90 -3.80
C ASP A 88 -10.15 6.25 -4.69
N ILE A 89 -10.69 5.25 -5.37
CA ILE A 89 -11.85 5.43 -6.26
C ILE A 89 -13.14 5.60 -5.46
N ASP A 90 -13.18 5.06 -4.24
CA ASP A 90 -14.34 5.14 -3.37
C ASP A 90 -14.26 6.35 -2.44
N SER A 91 -15.20 7.29 -2.62
CA SER A 91 -15.30 8.50 -1.82
C SER A 91 -15.54 8.24 -0.33
N GLU A 92 -16.17 7.13 0.05
CA GLU A 92 -16.37 6.76 1.46
C GLU A 92 -15.05 6.30 2.10
N LYS A 93 -14.18 5.60 1.35
CA LYS A 93 -12.80 5.30 1.78
C LYS A 93 -12.03 6.57 2.04
N ILE A 94 -12.10 7.54 1.14
CA ILE A 94 -11.47 8.86 1.30
C ILE A 94 -11.98 9.57 2.56
N LYS A 95 -13.29 9.56 2.82
CA LYS A 95 -13.86 10.15 4.06
C LYS A 95 -13.31 9.45 5.31
N MET A 96 -13.31 8.12 5.33
CA MET A 96 -12.76 7.35 6.45
C MET A 96 -11.26 7.62 6.65
N ALA A 97 -10.48 7.63 5.57
CA ALA A 97 -9.04 7.92 5.62
C ALA A 97 -8.74 9.33 6.15
N LYS A 98 -9.54 10.34 5.79
CA LYS A 98 -9.48 11.70 6.36
C LYS A 98 -9.77 11.74 7.85
N CYS A 99 -10.82 11.05 8.29
CA CYS A 99 -11.15 10.95 9.71
C CYS A 99 -10.02 10.24 10.49
N ASN A 100 -9.55 9.10 9.98
CA ASN A 100 -8.49 8.31 10.60
C ASN A 100 -7.16 9.06 10.68
N SER A 101 -6.81 9.84 9.65
CA SER A 101 -5.58 10.65 9.66
C SER A 101 -5.65 11.81 10.66
N THR A 102 -6.85 12.37 10.87
CA THR A 102 -7.12 13.39 11.90
C THR A 102 -6.95 12.80 13.30
N VAL A 103 -7.52 11.62 13.56
CA VAL A 103 -7.33 10.86 14.81
C VAL A 103 -5.84 10.61 15.06
N ALA A 104 -5.11 10.21 14.02
CA ALA A 104 -3.67 9.99 14.07
C ALA A 104 -2.82 11.28 14.06
N LYS A 105 -3.43 12.46 13.97
CA LYS A 105 -2.79 13.80 13.97
C LYS A 105 -1.76 14.01 12.86
N VAL A 106 -2.00 13.45 11.68
CA VAL A 106 -1.11 13.53 10.51
C VAL A 106 -1.81 14.04 9.24
N ASP A 107 -3.07 14.43 9.34
CA ASP A 107 -3.90 14.98 8.27
C ASP A 107 -3.23 16.14 7.51
N HIS A 108 -2.54 17.04 8.22
CA HIS A 108 -1.78 18.16 7.65
C HIS A 108 -0.64 17.77 6.69
N ARG A 109 -0.31 16.48 6.56
CA ARG A 109 0.71 15.94 5.65
C ARG A 109 0.12 15.20 4.45
N ILE A 110 -1.20 15.14 4.34
CA ILE A 110 -1.88 14.28 3.38
C ILE A 110 -2.81 15.12 2.50
N GLU A 111 -2.65 14.97 1.19
CA GLU A 111 -3.60 15.42 0.19
C GLU A 111 -4.44 14.22 -0.24
N PHE A 112 -5.77 14.34 -0.16
CA PHE A 112 -6.69 13.25 -0.50
C PHE A 112 -7.40 13.54 -1.81
N ILE A 113 -7.36 12.58 -2.73
CA ILE A 113 -7.98 12.68 -4.05
C ILE A 113 -8.91 11.49 -4.25
N CYS A 114 -10.18 11.74 -4.58
CA CYS A 114 -11.09 10.67 -4.98
C CYS A 114 -10.95 10.48 -6.50
N CYS A 115 -10.26 9.42 -6.92
CA CYS A 115 -9.93 9.18 -8.33
C CYS A 115 -9.80 7.70 -8.65
N ASP A 116 -10.02 7.34 -9.92
CA ASP A 116 -9.34 6.17 -10.45
C ASP A 116 -7.84 6.53 -10.61
N TYR A 117 -6.98 5.78 -9.92
CA TYR A 117 -5.53 5.97 -10.02
C TYR A 117 -5.02 5.91 -11.48
N LEU A 118 -5.62 5.08 -12.32
CA LEU A 118 -5.20 4.93 -13.73
C LEU A 118 -5.56 6.15 -14.59
N GLU A 119 -6.54 6.94 -14.17
CA GLU A 119 -6.93 8.20 -14.80
C GLU A 119 -6.27 9.41 -14.14
N MET A 120 -5.52 9.19 -13.05
CA MET A 120 -4.90 10.26 -12.30
C MET A 120 -3.78 10.90 -13.12
N SER A 121 -3.90 12.21 -13.33
CA SER A 121 -2.80 13.05 -13.80
C SER A 121 -2.32 13.90 -12.63
N SER A 122 -1.01 13.88 -12.38
CA SER A 122 -0.39 14.74 -11.38
C SER A 122 0.77 15.49 -11.99
N SER A 123 0.77 16.80 -11.83
CA SER A 123 1.94 17.66 -12.12
C SER A 123 2.96 17.62 -10.97
N ALA A 124 2.59 17.05 -9.82
CA ALA A 124 3.48 16.93 -8.69
C ALA A 124 4.56 15.89 -8.96
N ARG A 125 5.78 16.19 -8.52
CA ARG A 125 6.86 15.20 -8.49
C ARG A 125 6.52 14.12 -7.47
N ILE A 126 6.36 12.89 -7.92
CA ILE A 126 6.18 11.71 -7.07
C ILE A 126 7.52 11.02 -6.90
N ASP A 127 8.00 10.89 -5.66
CA ASP A 127 9.26 10.18 -5.39
C ASP A 127 9.00 8.68 -5.21
N TYR A 128 7.94 8.29 -4.49
CA TYR A 128 7.53 6.90 -4.31
C TYR A 128 6.08 6.67 -4.72
N ILE A 129 5.77 5.50 -5.27
CA ILE A 129 4.39 5.03 -5.44
C ILE A 129 4.21 3.76 -4.61
N PHE A 130 3.18 3.75 -3.78
CA PHE A 130 2.73 2.57 -3.05
C PHE A 130 1.46 2.02 -3.69
N LEU A 131 1.49 0.74 -4.04
CA LEU A 131 0.41 0.00 -4.67
C LEU A 131 -0.09 -1.09 -3.71
N SER A 132 -1.30 -0.92 -3.20
CA SER A 132 -2.06 -1.96 -2.49
C SER A 132 -3.44 -2.14 -3.14
N PRO A 133 -3.49 -2.57 -4.41
CA PRO A 133 -4.76 -2.72 -5.11
C PRO A 133 -5.64 -3.80 -4.46
N PRO A 134 -6.95 -3.83 -4.75
CA PRO A 134 -7.82 -4.90 -4.30
C PRO A 134 -7.36 -6.27 -4.85
N TRP A 135 -7.37 -7.30 -3.99
CA TRP A 135 -6.93 -8.66 -4.34
C TRP A 135 -8.08 -9.62 -4.67
N GLY A 136 -9.32 -9.12 -4.74
CA GLY A 136 -10.53 -9.95 -4.86
C GLY A 136 -11.12 -10.42 -3.51
N GLY A 137 -10.78 -9.73 -2.41
CA GLY A 137 -11.30 -10.01 -1.07
C GLY A 137 -10.82 -11.35 -0.49
N PRO A 138 -11.36 -11.82 0.65
CA PRO A 138 -10.85 -13.01 1.36
C PRO A 138 -10.74 -14.30 0.53
N SER A 139 -11.48 -14.38 -0.57
CA SER A 139 -11.44 -15.46 -1.55
C SER A 139 -10.10 -15.57 -2.29
N TYR A 140 -9.21 -14.55 -2.26
CA TYR A 140 -7.88 -14.64 -2.89
C TYR A 140 -7.08 -15.87 -2.41
N THR A 141 -7.34 -16.34 -1.19
CA THR A 141 -6.67 -17.51 -0.60
C THR A 141 -7.00 -18.83 -1.32
N THR A 142 -8.09 -18.89 -2.09
CA THR A 142 -8.44 -20.07 -2.90
C THR A 142 -7.67 -20.11 -4.22
N MET A 143 -7.01 -19.01 -4.60
CA MET A 143 -6.12 -18.98 -5.76
C MET A 143 -4.75 -19.53 -5.37
N PRO A 144 -4.35 -20.73 -5.87
CA PRO A 144 -3.08 -21.34 -5.52
C PRO A 144 -1.88 -20.48 -5.98
N ARG A 145 -2.09 -19.71 -7.05
CA ARG A 145 -1.11 -18.80 -7.63
C ARG A 145 -1.81 -17.55 -8.14
N TYR A 146 -1.42 -16.39 -7.64
CA TYR A 146 -1.98 -15.08 -7.98
C TYR A 146 -1.12 -14.45 -9.08
N THR A 147 -1.49 -14.70 -10.34
CA THR A 147 -0.74 -14.25 -11.53
C THR A 147 -1.26 -12.90 -12.01
N LEU A 148 -0.51 -11.82 -11.76
CA LEU A 148 -0.95 -10.45 -12.03
C LEU A 148 -1.20 -10.17 -13.52
N SER A 149 -0.56 -10.88 -14.44
CA SER A 149 -0.83 -10.75 -15.87
C SER A 149 -2.19 -11.31 -16.31
N LYS A 150 -2.89 -12.00 -15.41
CA LYS A 150 -4.21 -12.62 -15.66
C LYS A 150 -5.31 -12.09 -14.74
N VAL A 151 -4.97 -11.18 -13.83
CA VAL A 151 -5.91 -10.56 -12.90
C VAL A 151 -6.12 -9.12 -13.32
N GLU A 152 -7.37 -8.77 -13.61
CA GLU A 152 -7.76 -7.39 -13.86
C GLU A 152 -7.97 -6.64 -12.54
N ILE A 153 -7.41 -5.44 -12.50
CA ILE A 153 -7.46 -4.48 -11.39
C ILE A 153 -7.79 -3.14 -12.03
N CYS A 154 -8.95 -2.57 -11.71
CA CYS A 154 -9.41 -1.29 -12.27
C CYS A 154 -9.38 -1.27 -13.82
N GLY A 155 -9.77 -2.37 -14.46
CA GLY A 155 -9.86 -2.45 -15.93
C GLY A 155 -8.52 -2.64 -16.67
N VAL A 156 -7.41 -2.87 -15.97
CA VAL A 156 -6.13 -3.29 -16.57
C VAL A 156 -5.56 -4.51 -15.86
N PHE A 157 -4.65 -5.24 -16.49
CA PHE A 157 -3.94 -6.32 -15.81
C PHE A 157 -3.02 -5.78 -14.70
N GLY A 158 -2.88 -6.52 -13.62
CA GLY A 158 -2.05 -6.11 -12.49
C GLY A 158 -0.57 -5.84 -12.84
N THR A 159 0.00 -6.53 -13.82
CA THR A 159 1.36 -6.22 -14.31
C THR A 159 1.41 -4.92 -15.11
N GLU A 160 0.33 -4.57 -15.81
CA GLU A 160 0.21 -3.28 -16.52
C GLU A 160 0.11 -2.13 -15.52
N LEU A 161 -0.65 -2.31 -14.42
CA LEU A 161 -0.72 -1.35 -13.31
C LEU A 161 0.68 -1.03 -12.75
N ILE A 162 1.47 -2.06 -12.47
CA ILE A 162 2.86 -1.89 -11.99
C ILE A 162 3.71 -1.19 -13.04
N SER A 163 3.61 -1.61 -14.30
CA SER A 163 4.42 -1.05 -15.40
C SER A 163 4.14 0.44 -15.62
N ARG A 164 2.87 0.86 -15.59
CA ARG A 164 2.50 2.29 -15.65
C ARG A 164 3.03 3.09 -14.47
N SER A 165 3.00 2.50 -13.28
CA SER A 165 3.56 3.13 -12.07
C SER A 165 5.07 3.36 -12.21
N LEU A 166 5.78 2.38 -12.78
CA LEU A 166 7.23 2.45 -13.04
C LEU A 166 7.62 3.51 -14.08
N LEU A 167 6.70 3.94 -14.95
CA LEU A 167 6.91 5.08 -15.85
C LEU A 167 6.92 6.42 -15.11
N THR A 168 6.25 6.50 -13.96
CA THR A 168 6.17 7.72 -13.15
C THR A 168 7.35 7.87 -12.20
N THR A 169 7.71 6.78 -11.51
CA THR A 169 8.91 6.72 -10.64
C THR A 169 9.52 5.34 -10.67
N LYS A 170 10.83 5.26 -10.45
CA LYS A 170 11.54 3.98 -10.32
C LYS A 170 11.38 3.33 -8.95
N ASP A 171 10.83 4.07 -7.98
CA ASP A 171 10.69 3.64 -6.60
C ASP A 171 9.23 3.27 -6.30
N VAL A 172 8.79 2.15 -6.87
CA VAL A 172 7.45 1.58 -6.68
C VAL A 172 7.49 0.48 -5.61
N ILE A 173 6.47 0.43 -4.76
CA ILE A 173 6.31 -0.53 -3.68
C ILE A 173 4.97 -1.22 -3.87
N CYS A 174 4.95 -2.55 -3.99
CA CYS A 174 3.72 -3.31 -4.19
C CYS A 174 3.45 -4.21 -3.01
N PHE A 175 2.30 -4.05 -2.35
CA PHE A 175 1.80 -4.94 -1.31
C PHE A 175 0.78 -5.91 -1.91
N LEU A 176 1.12 -7.20 -1.91
CA LEU A 176 0.41 -8.23 -2.68
C LEU A 176 0.15 -9.50 -1.84
N PRO A 177 -0.78 -10.38 -2.28
CA PRO A 177 -1.00 -11.68 -1.63
C PRO A 177 0.26 -12.53 -1.60
N GLN A 178 0.41 -13.38 -0.58
CA GLN A 178 1.54 -14.33 -0.49
C GLN A 178 1.65 -15.30 -1.68
N THR A 179 0.55 -15.55 -2.39
CA THR A 179 0.49 -16.48 -3.53
C THR A 179 0.90 -15.81 -4.86
N SER A 180 1.35 -14.56 -4.82
CA SER A 180 1.76 -13.80 -6.01
C SER A 180 2.85 -14.52 -6.80
N ASP A 181 2.64 -14.65 -8.10
CA ASP A 181 3.61 -15.24 -9.03
C ASP A 181 4.74 -14.25 -9.32
N LEU A 182 5.85 -14.38 -8.60
CA LEU A 182 6.98 -13.45 -8.71
C LEU A 182 7.70 -13.55 -10.06
N ASP A 183 7.68 -14.74 -10.69
CA ASP A 183 8.28 -14.94 -12.01
C ASP A 183 7.47 -14.20 -13.08
N ASP A 184 6.13 -14.28 -13.02
CA ASP A 184 5.22 -13.50 -13.88
C ASP A 184 5.49 -12.00 -13.78
N ILE A 185 5.63 -11.49 -12.55
CA ILE A 185 5.88 -10.07 -12.30
C ILE A 185 7.24 -9.66 -12.86
N SER A 186 8.28 -10.44 -12.59
CA SER A 186 9.66 -10.17 -13.05
C SER A 186 9.73 -10.17 -14.59
N GLU A 187 9.14 -11.18 -15.24
CA GLU A 187 9.17 -11.34 -16.70
C GLU A 187 8.38 -10.22 -17.41
N ARG A 188 7.21 -9.85 -16.89
CA ARG A 188 6.32 -8.87 -17.53
C ARG A 188 6.75 -7.42 -17.27
N CYS A 189 7.15 -7.09 -16.04
CA CYS A 189 7.57 -5.73 -15.68
C CYS A 189 9.01 -5.43 -16.11
N LYS A 190 9.79 -6.45 -16.49
CA LYS A 190 11.20 -6.34 -16.92
C LYS A 190 12.05 -5.53 -15.95
N SER A 191 11.77 -5.67 -14.66
CA SER A 191 12.35 -4.86 -13.59
C SER A 191 12.72 -5.73 -12.40
N ILE A 192 13.84 -5.40 -11.76
CA ILE A 192 14.31 -6.11 -10.55
C ILE A 192 13.67 -5.47 -9.32
N PHE A 193 13.29 -6.31 -8.37
CA PHE A 193 12.74 -5.88 -7.09
C PHE A 193 13.32 -6.70 -5.93
N LYS A 194 13.42 -6.06 -4.77
CA LYS A 194 13.65 -6.75 -3.50
C LYS A 194 12.30 -7.27 -2.99
N THR A 195 12.29 -8.49 -2.48
CA THR A 195 11.09 -9.11 -1.91
C THR A 195 11.19 -9.18 -0.38
N GLU A 196 10.12 -8.83 0.32
CA GLU A 196 9.96 -9.06 1.76
C GLU A 196 8.68 -9.84 2.04
N LEU A 197 8.78 -10.89 2.85
CA LEU A 197 7.67 -11.76 3.22
C LEU A 197 7.13 -11.35 4.59
N HIS A 198 5.81 -11.21 4.70
CA HIS A 198 5.15 -10.78 5.93
C HIS A 198 4.41 -11.94 6.59
N TYR A 199 4.80 -12.23 7.84
CA TYR A 199 4.22 -13.27 8.69
C TYR A 199 3.27 -12.65 9.71
N VAL A 200 2.16 -13.33 10.03
CA VAL A 200 1.29 -12.93 11.15
C VAL A 200 1.47 -13.90 12.32
N SER A 201 1.63 -13.32 13.53
CA SER A 201 2.12 -13.98 14.75
C SER A 201 1.35 -15.22 15.21
N THR A 202 0.07 -15.33 14.87
CA THR A 202 -0.81 -16.40 15.39
C THR A 202 -0.65 -17.75 14.70
N ALA A 203 0.08 -17.86 13.58
CA ALA A 203 0.19 -19.14 12.86
C ALA A 203 1.53 -19.40 12.14
N GLN A 204 2.54 -18.51 12.24
CA GLN A 204 3.78 -18.58 11.44
C GLN A 204 3.54 -18.76 9.93
N ARG A 205 2.36 -18.38 9.42
CA ARG A 205 2.05 -18.42 7.99
C ARG A 205 2.33 -17.05 7.39
N ILE A 206 2.98 -17.06 6.23
CA ILE A 206 3.06 -15.88 5.37
C ILE A 206 1.60 -15.48 5.04
N LYS A 207 1.33 -14.19 4.91
CA LYS A 207 0.02 -13.71 4.44
C LYS A 207 0.11 -12.77 3.25
N ALA A 208 1.21 -12.04 3.16
CA ALA A 208 1.45 -11.07 2.12
C ALA A 208 2.93 -10.99 1.80
N VAL A 209 3.22 -10.39 0.64
CA VAL A 209 4.55 -10.07 0.17
C VAL A 209 4.61 -8.58 -0.16
N THR A 210 5.74 -7.94 0.10
CA THR A 210 6.04 -6.60 -0.42
C THR A 210 7.18 -6.68 -1.42
N LEU A 211 6.96 -6.10 -2.60
CA LEU A 211 7.97 -5.93 -3.63
C LEU A 211 8.43 -4.48 -3.64
N TYR A 212 9.73 -4.26 -3.54
CA TYR A 212 10.35 -2.94 -3.61
C TYR A 212 11.15 -2.84 -4.90
N PHE A 213 10.61 -2.12 -5.87
CA PHE A 213 11.30 -1.79 -7.10
C PHE A 213 12.32 -0.68 -6.85
N ALA A 214 13.44 -0.72 -7.57
CA ALA A 214 14.48 0.29 -7.46
C ALA A 214 15.30 0.36 -8.75
N GLN A 215 15.88 1.53 -9.02
CA GLN A 215 16.98 1.64 -9.96
C GLN A 215 18.18 0.84 -9.43
N GLN A 216 18.77 -0.03 -10.26
CA GLN A 216 20.10 -0.55 -9.98
C GLN A 216 21.05 0.64 -9.79
N THR A 217 21.63 0.78 -8.61
CA THR A 217 23.02 1.21 -8.56
C THR A 217 23.80 -0.01 -9.03
N LEU A 218 24.28 0.02 -10.27
CA LEU A 218 25.33 -0.91 -10.68
C LEU A 218 26.42 -0.82 -9.61
N ILE A 219 26.57 -1.89 -8.83
CA ILE A 219 27.79 -2.10 -8.07
C ILE A 219 28.84 -2.31 -9.15
N ARG A 220 29.61 -1.26 -9.44
CA ARG A 220 30.87 -1.37 -10.17
C ARG A 220 31.94 -1.86 -9.21
#